data_AF-A0A850NQE6-F1
#
_entry.id   AF-A0A850NQE6-F1
#
_cell.length_a   1.000
_cell.length_b   1.000
_cell.length_c   1.000
_cell.angle_alpha   90.00
_cell.angle_beta   90.00
_cell.angle_gamma   90.00
#
_symmetry.space_group_name_H-M   'P 1'
#
loop_
_entity.id
_entity.type
_entity.pdbx_description
1 polymer ?
#
loop_
_entity_poly.entity_id
_entity_poly.type
_entity_poly.pdbx_seq_one_letter_code
_entity_poly.pdbx_strand_id
1 'polypeptide(L)'
;MADGTRHTGSVTIIARKHYLVCRGAGYPLHGHVEGPLEDLAIVDLTTLQTRAEVYEESRRRMIGERIPGAEPVTRDDIEHRLRTIGRAKAGCGDDWSRELQVTRQFEELADRIGLAKAKRQWILNEERFRLRSNRDPEMRDIWVADVASPSCLARPRPQDFDPDPRTRRRRSPLPPEARSDPFGLHNVLKAMKQLGLKARIDRLGDPPHLRGHILVKMPIKGRAQFVAMAERDDPANPIRWRLVWDGNESKAGLRRHRAAVATPEYAALLAALRHGLAHIQGELALS
;
A
#
# COMPACT_ATOMS: atom_id res chain seq x y z
N MET A 1 18.79 22.35 56.99
CA MET A 1 18.75 20.88 57.14
C MET A 1 17.97 20.36 55.95
N ALA A 2 18.60 19.59 55.06
CA ALA A 2 17.89 18.91 53.98
C ALA A 2 16.90 17.95 54.64
N ASP A 3 15.63 18.03 54.27
CA ASP A 3 14.52 17.29 54.87
C ASP A 3 14.60 15.76 54.65
N GLY A 4 15.63 15.26 53.97
CA GLY A 4 15.83 13.84 53.69
C GLY A 4 14.79 13.25 52.75
N THR A 5 14.02 14.09 52.06
CA THR A 5 12.94 13.65 51.18
C THR A 5 13.52 12.97 49.94
N ARG A 6 13.02 11.76 49.64
CA ARG A 6 13.41 11.00 48.45
C ARG A 6 12.48 11.35 47.29
N HIS A 7 13.05 11.87 46.21
CA HIS A 7 12.32 12.19 44.98
C HIS A 7 12.61 11.14 43.91
N THR A 8 11.57 10.65 43.24
CA THR A 8 11.68 9.72 42.10
C THR A 8 11.15 10.41 40.85
N GLY A 9 11.95 10.44 39.80
CA GLY A 9 11.60 11.15 38.57
C GLY A 9 12.56 10.86 37.42
N SER A 10 12.31 11.50 36.28
CA SER A 10 13.18 11.40 35.10
C SER A 10 14.24 12.50 35.14
N VAL A 11 15.52 12.12 35.21
CA VAL A 11 16.63 13.08 35.17
C VAL A 11 16.83 13.60 33.75
N THR A 12 16.90 14.92 33.60
CA THR A 12 17.20 15.61 32.34
C THR A 12 18.36 16.58 32.57
N ILE A 13 19.27 16.68 31.59
CA ILE A 13 20.41 17.61 31.65
C ILE A 13 20.18 18.72 30.61
N ILE A 14 20.09 19.98 31.07
CA ILE A 14 19.93 21.15 30.21
C ILE A 14 21.03 22.15 30.58
N ALA A 15 21.79 22.62 29.59
CA ALA A 15 22.89 23.56 29.80
C ALA A 15 23.89 23.12 30.91
N ARG A 16 24.20 21.81 30.95
CA ARG A 16 25.06 21.18 31.97
C ARG A 16 24.54 21.24 33.41
N LYS A 17 23.24 21.51 33.62
CA LYS A 17 22.58 21.44 34.93
C LYS A 17 21.61 20.27 34.98
N HIS A 18 21.50 19.65 36.14
CA HIS A 18 20.61 18.53 36.38
C HIS A 18 19.22 19.02 36.79
N TYR A 19 18.18 18.42 36.19
CA TYR A 19 16.78 18.65 36.52
C TYR A 19 16.10 17.30 36.73
N LEU A 20 15.18 17.22 37.69
CA LEU A 20 14.38 16.04 37.97
C LEU A 20 12.92 16.31 37.61
N VAL A 21 12.40 15.55 36.65
CA VAL A 21 10.98 15.62 36.28
C VAL A 21 10.20 14.60 37.12
N CYS A 22 9.51 15.08 38.14
CA CYS A 22 8.68 14.30 39.05
C CYS A 22 7.25 14.16 38.49
N ARG A 23 6.71 12.94 38.45
CA ARG A 23 5.32 12.63 38.03
C ARG A 23 4.75 11.56 38.95
N GLY A 24 3.45 11.64 39.28
CA GLY A 24 2.76 10.63 40.09
C GLY A 24 1.84 11.24 41.15
N ALA A 25 1.42 10.41 42.11
CA ALA A 25 0.59 10.84 43.24
C ALA A 25 1.29 11.96 44.04
N GLY A 26 0.60 13.07 44.28
CA GLY A 26 1.15 14.25 44.95
C GLY A 26 1.76 15.31 44.02
N TYR A 27 1.85 15.07 42.71
CA TYR A 27 2.34 16.03 41.72
C TYR A 27 1.25 16.43 40.70
N PRO A 28 1.35 17.62 40.06
CA PRO A 28 0.44 18.03 38.99
C PRO A 28 0.43 17.04 37.81
N LEU A 29 -0.69 17.00 37.07
CA LEU A 29 -0.89 16.12 35.91
C LEU A 29 0.16 16.31 34.81
N HIS A 30 0.68 17.54 34.66
CA HIS A 30 1.76 17.88 33.71
C HIS A 30 3.16 17.51 34.23
N GLY A 31 3.26 16.99 35.46
CA GLY A 31 4.50 16.81 36.20
C GLY A 31 4.98 18.08 36.88
N HIS A 32 5.90 17.92 37.80
CA HIS A 32 6.67 18.99 38.44
C HIS A 32 8.13 18.83 38.03
N VAL A 33 8.82 19.94 37.83
CA VAL A 33 10.25 19.92 37.51
C VAL A 33 10.99 20.55 38.69
N GLU A 34 11.84 19.75 39.31
CA GLU A 34 12.76 20.21 40.35
C GLU A 34 14.11 20.53 39.71
N GLY A 35 14.63 21.72 40.01
CA GLY A 35 15.99 22.10 39.64
C GLY A 35 16.16 23.59 39.29
N PRO A 36 17.40 24.00 38.95
CA PRO A 36 18.57 23.14 38.78
C PRO A 36 19.05 22.55 40.12
N LEU A 37 19.33 21.25 40.12
CA LEU A 37 19.93 20.57 41.27
C LEU A 37 21.44 20.87 41.28
N GLU A 38 21.94 21.36 42.41
CA GLU A 38 23.38 21.54 42.61
C GLU A 38 24.03 20.20 42.92
N ASP A 39 25.20 19.91 42.34
CA ASP A 39 25.90 18.63 42.50
C ASP A 39 26.16 18.28 43.98
N LEU A 40 26.39 19.30 44.82
CA LEU A 40 26.62 19.15 46.27
C LEU A 40 25.34 18.88 47.08
N ALA A 41 24.16 19.11 46.51
CA ALA A 41 22.88 18.84 47.14
C ALA A 41 22.42 17.38 46.92
N ILE A 42 23.07 16.64 46.04
CA ILE A 42 22.76 15.24 45.73
C ILE A 42 23.60 14.33 46.62
N VAL A 43 22.97 13.77 47.65
CA VAL A 43 23.64 12.85 48.60
C VAL A 43 23.90 11.48 47.96
N ASP A 44 22.95 11.00 47.17
CA ASP A 44 23.03 9.71 46.48
C ASP A 44 22.17 9.74 45.20
N LEU A 45 22.61 9.02 44.17
CA LEU A 45 21.89 8.89 42.90
C LEU A 45 21.84 7.41 42.50
N THR A 46 20.67 6.81 42.70
CA THR A 46 20.39 5.45 42.24
C THR A 46 19.62 5.49 40.92
N THR A 47 20.19 4.90 39.87
CA THR A 47 19.47 4.74 38.60
C THR A 47 18.51 3.56 38.71
N LEU A 48 17.20 3.86 38.79
CA LEU A 48 16.16 2.82 38.84
C LEU A 48 15.97 2.12 37.50
N GLN A 49 15.99 2.91 36.42
CA GLN A 49 15.93 2.43 35.03
C GLN A 49 16.72 3.37 34.15
N THR A 50 17.48 2.80 33.22
CA THR A 50 18.13 3.54 32.14
C THR A 50 17.11 3.98 31.10
N ARG A 51 17.46 5.03 30.33
CA ARG A 51 16.64 5.48 29.21
C ARG A 51 16.35 4.36 28.19
N ALA A 52 17.31 3.46 27.96
CA ALA A 52 17.14 2.31 27.08
C ALA A 52 16.10 1.31 27.60
N GLU A 53 16.13 1.02 28.90
CA GLU A 53 15.16 0.14 29.56
C GLU A 53 13.75 0.73 29.53
N VAL A 54 13.59 2.03 29.78
CA VAL A 54 12.31 2.73 29.68
C VAL A 54 11.73 2.64 28.26
N TYR A 55 12.57 2.82 27.23
CA TYR A 55 12.15 2.69 25.85
C TYR A 55 11.76 1.25 25.49
N GLU A 56 12.53 0.27 25.93
CA GLU A 56 12.24 -1.14 25.67
C GLU A 56 10.96 -1.59 26.40
N GLU A 57 10.73 -1.14 27.63
CA GLU A 57 9.49 -1.39 28.37
C GLU A 57 8.29 -0.71 27.70
N SER A 58 8.45 0.56 27.29
CA SER A 58 7.42 1.29 26.53
C SER A 58 7.10 0.57 25.21
N ARG A 59 8.13 0.10 24.49
CA ARG A 59 7.98 -0.70 23.27
C ARG A 59 7.22 -2.00 23.55
N ARG A 60 7.57 -2.74 24.60
CA ARG A 60 6.88 -3.97 25.00
C ARG A 60 5.41 -3.71 25.33
N ARG A 61 5.09 -2.64 26.07
CA ARG A 61 3.70 -2.22 26.35
C ARG A 61 2.93 -1.86 25.09
N MET A 62 3.59 -1.18 24.15
CA MET A 62 2.98 -0.80 22.87
C MET A 62 2.73 -1.99 21.94
N ILE A 63 3.56 -3.03 22.00
CA ILE A 63 3.38 -4.28 21.22
C ILE A 63 2.34 -5.19 21.91
N GLY A 64 2.27 -5.15 23.24
CA GLY A 64 1.39 -6.00 24.03
C GLY A 64 1.73 -7.48 23.97
N GLU A 65 0.78 -8.33 24.35
CA GLU A 65 0.92 -9.78 24.23
C GLU A 65 1.04 -10.18 22.75
N ARG A 66 2.08 -10.94 22.42
CA ARG A 66 2.31 -11.39 21.05
C ARG A 66 1.24 -12.38 20.63
N ILE A 67 0.79 -12.28 19.37
CA ILE A 67 -0.04 -13.33 18.78
C ILE A 67 0.74 -14.66 18.81
N PRO A 68 0.20 -15.77 19.32
CA PRO A 68 0.93 -17.04 19.40
C PRO A 68 1.43 -17.52 18.03
N GLY A 69 2.63 -18.12 17.99
CA GLY A 69 3.21 -18.68 16.77
C GLY A 69 4.74 -18.62 16.74
N ALA A 70 5.34 -19.49 15.94
CA ALA A 70 6.79 -19.51 15.73
C ALA A 70 7.28 -18.26 15.01
N GLU A 71 8.55 -17.93 15.20
CA GLU A 71 9.21 -16.85 14.48
C GLU A 71 9.31 -17.22 12.99
N PRO A 72 8.78 -16.41 12.07
CA PRO A 72 8.74 -16.78 10.66
C PRO A 72 10.13 -16.64 10.01
N VAL A 73 10.56 -17.68 9.31
CA VAL A 73 11.87 -17.73 8.63
C VAL A 73 11.70 -17.87 7.12
N THR A 74 10.78 -18.73 6.68
CA THR A 74 10.55 -18.97 5.25
C THR A 74 9.50 -18.02 4.69
N ARG A 75 9.42 -17.97 3.36
CA ARG A 75 8.39 -17.20 2.64
C ARG A 75 6.97 -17.58 3.09
N ASP A 76 6.69 -18.88 3.19
CA ASP A 76 5.37 -19.39 3.55
C ASP A 76 5.06 -19.12 5.04
N ASP A 77 6.06 -19.20 5.93
CA ASP A 77 5.90 -18.82 7.34
C ASP A 77 5.55 -17.34 7.48
N ILE A 78 6.22 -16.47 6.72
CA ILE A 78 6.00 -15.03 6.76
C ILE A 78 4.58 -14.70 6.27
N GLU A 79 4.16 -15.29 5.15
CA GLU A 79 2.78 -15.13 4.66
C GLU A 79 1.77 -15.60 5.70
N HIS A 80 1.93 -16.83 6.22
CA HIS A 80 1.05 -17.40 7.21
C HIS A 80 0.98 -16.52 8.46
N ARG A 81 2.13 -16.04 8.94
CA ARG A 81 2.22 -15.20 10.13
C ARG A 81 1.52 -13.85 9.94
N LEU A 82 1.73 -13.17 8.81
CA LEU A 82 1.03 -11.92 8.50
C LEU A 82 -0.48 -12.12 8.43
N ARG A 83 -0.95 -13.23 7.83
CA ARG A 83 -2.38 -13.57 7.79
C ARG A 83 -2.95 -13.87 9.17
N THR A 84 -2.23 -14.62 10.00
CA THR A 84 -2.64 -14.92 11.38
C THR A 84 -2.76 -13.66 12.24
N ILE A 85 -1.79 -12.74 12.14
CA ILE A 85 -1.87 -11.45 12.83
C ILE A 85 -3.01 -10.58 12.24
N GLY A 86 -3.17 -10.56 10.91
CA GLY A 86 -4.26 -9.85 10.25
C GLY A 86 -5.65 -10.33 10.67
N ARG A 87 -5.83 -11.65 10.83
CA ARG A 87 -7.05 -12.26 11.36
C ARG A 87 -7.30 -11.89 12.81
N ALA A 88 -6.26 -11.93 13.64
CA ALA A 88 -6.36 -11.49 15.04
C ALA A 88 -6.78 -10.01 15.12
N LYS A 89 -6.22 -9.14 14.27
CA LYS A 89 -6.63 -7.73 14.18
C LYS A 89 -8.11 -7.61 13.83
N ALA A 90 -8.57 -8.34 12.82
CA ALA A 90 -9.96 -8.31 12.39
C ALA A 90 -10.94 -8.81 13.47
N GLY A 91 -10.47 -9.66 14.39
CA GLY A 91 -11.24 -10.17 15.53
C GLY A 91 -11.18 -9.33 16.81
N CYS A 92 -10.45 -8.19 16.85
CA CYS A 92 -10.30 -7.38 18.06
C CYS A 92 -11.59 -6.67 18.52
N GLY A 93 -12.64 -6.62 17.68
CA GLY A 93 -13.89 -5.94 18.01
C GLY A 93 -13.67 -4.46 18.34
N ASP A 94 -14.18 -4.01 19.49
CA ASP A 94 -14.09 -2.62 19.96
C ASP A 94 -12.89 -2.38 20.91
N ASP A 95 -12.04 -3.38 21.17
CA ASP A 95 -10.82 -3.19 21.97
C ASP A 95 -9.74 -2.46 21.15
N TRP A 96 -9.83 -1.13 21.15
CA TRP A 96 -8.91 -0.24 20.47
C TRP A 96 -7.45 -0.43 20.89
N SER A 97 -7.20 -0.69 22.18
CA SER A 97 -5.84 -0.89 22.70
C SER A 97 -5.23 -2.15 22.11
N ARG A 98 -6.00 -3.24 22.09
CA ARG A 98 -5.57 -4.50 21.49
C ARG A 98 -5.41 -4.38 19.99
N GLU A 99 -6.33 -3.72 19.30
CA GLU A 99 -6.23 -3.48 17.87
C GLU A 99 -4.92 -2.74 17.52
N LEU A 100 -4.57 -1.70 18.28
CA LEU A 100 -3.33 -0.93 18.08
C LEU A 100 -2.08 -1.80 18.27
N GLN A 101 -2.07 -2.64 19.31
CA GLN A 101 -0.98 -3.57 19.60
C GLN A 101 -0.78 -4.58 18.46
N VAL A 102 -1.87 -5.21 18.01
CA VAL A 102 -1.83 -6.21 16.92
C VAL A 102 -1.46 -5.55 15.59
N THR A 103 -1.91 -4.32 15.35
CA THR A 103 -1.50 -3.52 14.18
C THR A 103 0.01 -3.29 14.17
N ARG A 104 0.60 -2.90 15.30
CA ARG A 104 2.06 -2.73 15.42
C ARG A 104 2.81 -4.04 15.16
N GLN A 105 2.33 -5.17 15.68
CA GLN A 105 2.92 -6.49 15.41
C GLN A 105 2.88 -6.82 13.91
N PHE A 106 1.78 -6.50 13.23
CA PHE A 106 1.65 -6.68 11.77
C PHE A 106 2.64 -5.78 11.01
N GLU A 107 2.72 -4.51 11.40
CA GLU A 107 3.62 -3.53 10.78
C GLU A 107 5.09 -3.90 10.96
N GLU A 108 5.52 -4.30 12.16
CA GLU A 108 6.91 -4.74 12.41
C GLU A 108 7.31 -5.90 11.49
N LEU A 109 6.43 -6.91 11.33
CA LEU A 109 6.69 -8.03 10.44
C LEU A 109 6.66 -7.62 8.96
N ALA A 110 5.71 -6.78 8.56
CA ALA A 110 5.62 -6.27 7.19
C ALA A 110 6.81 -5.37 6.82
N ASP A 111 7.33 -4.60 7.78
CA ASP A 111 8.51 -3.75 7.62
C ASP A 111 9.79 -4.60 7.48
N ARG A 112 9.90 -5.71 8.21
CA ARG A 112 11.04 -6.63 8.09
C ARG A 112 11.25 -7.13 6.66
N ILE A 113 10.17 -7.38 5.92
CA ILE A 113 10.23 -7.75 4.49
C ILE A 113 10.07 -6.55 3.55
N GLY A 114 9.85 -5.33 4.06
CA GLY A 114 9.62 -4.15 3.22
C GLY A 114 8.37 -4.28 2.35
N LEU A 115 7.32 -4.92 2.86
CA LEU A 115 6.06 -5.11 2.13
C LEU A 115 5.40 -3.75 1.87
N ALA A 116 4.95 -3.49 0.65
CA ALA A 116 4.34 -2.21 0.29
C ALA A 116 3.02 -1.95 1.04
N LYS A 117 2.73 -0.69 1.37
CA LYS A 117 1.50 -0.29 2.10
C LYS A 117 0.21 -0.79 1.42
N ALA A 118 0.15 -0.74 0.10
CA ALA A 118 -1.00 -1.23 -0.67
C ALA A 118 -1.27 -2.74 -0.48
N LYS A 119 -0.19 -3.53 -0.31
CA LYS A 119 -0.26 -4.98 -0.08
C LYS A 119 -0.60 -5.30 1.37
N ARG A 120 -0.08 -4.52 2.31
CA ARG A 120 -0.47 -4.58 3.73
C ARG A 120 -1.97 -4.40 3.89
N GLN A 121 -2.51 -3.33 3.30
CA GLN A 121 -3.93 -3.04 3.38
C GLN A 121 -4.79 -4.12 2.72
N TRP A 122 -4.32 -4.69 1.60
CA TRP A 122 -4.97 -5.85 1.00
C TRP A 122 -5.12 -7.00 2.00
N ILE A 123 -4.03 -7.42 2.65
CA ILE A 123 -4.05 -8.55 3.60
C ILE A 123 -5.02 -8.28 4.75
N LEU A 124 -4.99 -7.08 5.32
CA LEU A 124 -5.88 -6.72 6.43
C LEU A 124 -7.37 -6.75 6.01
N ASN A 125 -7.69 -6.22 4.83
CA ASN A 125 -9.06 -6.23 4.33
C ASN A 125 -9.52 -7.64 3.93
N GLU A 126 -8.62 -8.43 3.34
CA GLU A 126 -8.87 -9.84 3.01
C GLU A 126 -9.18 -10.67 4.26
N GLU A 127 -8.38 -10.57 5.33
CA GLU A 127 -8.65 -11.34 6.55
C GLU A 127 -9.94 -10.87 7.25
N ARG A 128 -10.27 -9.57 7.18
CA ARG A 128 -11.58 -9.07 7.64
C ARG A 128 -12.74 -9.63 6.81
N PHE A 129 -12.57 -9.73 5.50
CA PHE A 129 -13.58 -10.32 4.60
C PHE A 129 -13.78 -11.81 4.90
N ARG A 130 -12.68 -12.55 5.12
CA ARG A 130 -12.69 -14.00 5.42
C ARG A 130 -13.42 -14.35 6.71
N LEU A 131 -13.56 -13.43 7.67
CA LEU A 131 -14.40 -13.64 8.85
C LEU A 131 -15.89 -13.79 8.52
N ARG A 132 -16.33 -13.28 7.34
CA ARG A 132 -17.74 -13.24 6.93
C ARG A 132 -18.03 -14.12 5.72
N SER A 133 -17.00 -14.60 5.02
CA SER A 133 -17.17 -15.35 3.78
C SER A 133 -16.04 -16.35 3.57
N ASN A 134 -16.39 -17.52 3.04
CA ASN A 134 -15.43 -18.59 2.71
C ASN A 134 -14.91 -18.53 1.26
N ARG A 135 -15.36 -17.56 0.46
CA ARG A 135 -14.86 -17.37 -0.91
C ARG A 135 -13.61 -16.49 -0.92
N ASP A 136 -12.80 -16.62 -1.97
CA ASP A 136 -11.70 -15.69 -2.18
C ASP A 136 -12.23 -14.28 -2.45
N PRO A 137 -11.65 -13.25 -1.81
CA PRO A 137 -12.05 -11.87 -2.07
C PRO A 137 -11.63 -11.42 -3.46
N GLU A 138 -12.54 -10.73 -4.12
CA GLU A 138 -12.25 -9.90 -5.28
C GLU A 138 -11.95 -8.47 -4.85
N MET A 139 -11.37 -7.68 -5.76
CA MET A 139 -11.03 -6.28 -5.47
C MET A 139 -12.23 -5.48 -4.94
N ARG A 140 -13.43 -5.72 -5.49
CA ARG A 140 -14.67 -5.04 -5.08
C ARG A 140 -15.11 -5.36 -3.65
N ASP A 141 -14.70 -6.49 -3.10
CA ASP A 141 -15.14 -6.96 -1.78
C ASP A 141 -14.32 -6.36 -0.64
N ILE A 142 -13.06 -6.05 -0.94
CA ILE A 142 -12.09 -5.50 0.01
C ILE A 142 -11.86 -4.00 -0.18
N TRP A 143 -12.30 -3.44 -1.31
CA TRP A 143 -12.25 -2.01 -1.55
C TRP A 143 -13.40 -1.34 -0.82
N VAL A 144 -13.07 -0.39 0.04
CA VAL A 144 -14.04 0.50 0.69
C VAL A 144 -14.02 1.81 -0.10
N ALA A 145 -15.19 2.31 -0.50
CA ALA A 145 -15.34 3.47 -1.38
C ALA A 145 -14.57 4.73 -0.91
N ASP A 146 -14.33 4.84 0.40
CA ASP A 146 -13.61 5.96 1.03
C ASP A 146 -12.07 5.88 0.89
N VAL A 147 -11.52 4.77 0.38
CA VAL A 147 -10.08 4.64 0.10
C VAL A 147 -9.81 5.13 -1.33
N ALA A 148 -9.04 6.23 -1.42
CA ALA A 148 -8.67 6.89 -2.68
C ALA A 148 -8.09 5.90 -3.70
N SER A 149 -8.88 5.59 -4.73
CA SER A 149 -8.54 4.78 -5.91
C SER A 149 -8.12 3.32 -5.64
N PRO A 150 -8.62 2.34 -6.42
CA PRO A 150 -8.13 0.96 -6.42
C PRO A 150 -6.61 0.81 -6.59
N SER A 151 -5.92 1.83 -7.11
CA SER A 151 -4.45 1.87 -7.18
C SER A 151 -3.74 1.86 -5.82
N CYS A 152 -4.46 2.12 -4.72
CA CYS A 152 -3.92 2.05 -3.36
C CYS A 152 -4.02 0.65 -2.74
N LEU A 153 -4.61 -0.32 -3.44
CA LEU A 153 -4.69 -1.72 -3.05
C LEU A 153 -4.02 -2.59 -4.11
N ALA A 154 -3.23 -3.56 -3.67
CA ALA A 154 -2.60 -4.51 -4.57
C ALA A 154 -2.53 -5.88 -3.90
N ARG A 155 -3.05 -6.90 -4.58
CA ARG A 155 -2.97 -8.28 -4.11
C ARG A 155 -1.49 -8.68 -3.98
N PRO A 156 -1.02 -9.09 -2.80
CA PRO A 156 0.34 -9.60 -2.64
C PRO A 156 0.48 -10.90 -3.44
N ARG A 157 1.64 -11.06 -4.06
CA ARG A 157 2.07 -12.28 -4.75
C ARG A 157 2.84 -13.16 -3.76
N PRO A 158 2.92 -14.48 -3.97
CA PRO A 158 3.73 -15.35 -3.10
C PRO A 158 5.18 -14.86 -2.95
N GLN A 159 5.80 -14.36 -4.03
CA GLN A 159 7.17 -13.83 -3.98
C GLN A 159 7.34 -12.58 -3.09
N ASP A 160 6.27 -11.86 -2.74
CA ASP A 160 6.35 -10.64 -1.94
C ASP A 160 6.67 -10.93 -0.47
N PHE A 161 6.43 -12.17 -0.03
CA PHE A 161 6.69 -12.65 1.33
C PHE A 161 8.07 -13.28 1.48
N ASP A 162 8.84 -13.40 0.39
CA ASP A 162 10.18 -13.99 0.43
C ASP A 162 11.10 -13.18 1.35
N PRO A 163 11.90 -13.78 2.25
CA PRO A 163 12.81 -13.03 3.12
C PRO A 163 13.97 -12.36 2.37
N ASP A 164 14.35 -12.82 1.16
CA ASP A 164 15.39 -12.19 0.34
C ASP A 164 14.82 -11.03 -0.50
N PRO A 165 15.29 -9.78 -0.29
CA PRO A 165 14.85 -8.63 -1.08
C PRO A 165 15.11 -8.77 -2.59
N ARG A 166 16.10 -9.55 -3.01
CA ARG A 166 16.40 -9.77 -4.44
C ARG A 166 15.28 -10.56 -5.10
N THR A 167 14.78 -11.61 -4.45
CA THR A 167 13.63 -12.40 -4.93
C THR A 167 12.38 -11.54 -4.99
N ARG A 168 12.10 -10.76 -3.94
CA ARG A 168 10.91 -9.86 -3.90
C ARG A 168 10.89 -8.85 -5.04
N ARG A 169 12.06 -8.28 -5.38
CA ARG A 169 12.22 -7.28 -6.45
C ARG A 169 12.24 -7.87 -7.85
N ARG A 170 12.38 -9.20 -7.99
CA ARG A 170 12.37 -9.86 -9.29
C ARG A 170 11.00 -9.69 -9.94
N ARG A 171 10.99 -9.34 -11.23
CA ARG A 171 9.74 -9.30 -12.00
C ARG A 171 9.17 -10.70 -12.11
N SER A 172 7.96 -10.92 -11.59
CA SER A 172 7.23 -12.16 -11.85
C SER A 172 6.94 -12.26 -13.34
N PRO A 173 7.17 -13.42 -13.98
CA PRO A 173 6.65 -13.65 -15.31
C PRO A 173 5.12 -13.58 -15.27
N LEU A 174 4.53 -13.12 -16.37
CA LEU A 174 3.09 -13.20 -16.54
C LEU A 174 2.66 -14.67 -16.63
N PRO A 175 1.42 -15.01 -16.22
CA PRO A 175 0.86 -16.33 -16.42
C PRO A 175 1.02 -16.79 -17.89
N PRO A 176 1.23 -18.09 -18.16
CA PRO A 176 1.35 -18.59 -19.54
C PRO A 176 0.20 -18.13 -20.43
N GLU A 177 -1.04 -18.22 -19.93
CA GLU A 177 -2.27 -17.81 -20.62
C GLU A 177 -2.21 -16.33 -21.06
N ALA A 178 -1.74 -15.46 -20.16
CA ALA A 178 -1.58 -14.02 -20.43
C ALA A 178 -0.45 -13.72 -21.42
N ARG A 179 0.56 -14.59 -21.51
CA ARG A 179 1.66 -14.47 -22.48
C ARG A 179 1.22 -14.91 -23.88
N SER A 180 0.42 -15.98 -23.95
CA SER A 180 -0.07 -16.54 -25.22
C SER A 180 -1.23 -15.74 -25.81
N ASP A 181 -1.98 -15.00 -25.00
CA ASP A 181 -3.13 -14.24 -25.46
C ASP A 181 -2.69 -13.03 -26.33
N PRO A 182 -2.89 -13.07 -27.66
CA PRO A 182 -2.46 -12.00 -28.56
C PRO A 182 -3.17 -10.67 -28.25
N PHE A 183 -4.32 -10.72 -27.59
CA PHE A 183 -5.16 -9.54 -27.28
C PHE A 183 -5.01 -9.07 -25.84
N GLY A 184 -4.21 -9.78 -25.04
CA GLY A 184 -3.94 -9.42 -23.67
C GLY A 184 -3.27 -8.05 -23.57
N LEU A 185 -3.51 -7.37 -22.44
CA LEU A 185 -3.02 -6.02 -22.14
C LEU A 185 -1.53 -5.82 -22.54
N HIS A 186 -0.68 -6.78 -22.21
CA HIS A 186 0.76 -6.71 -22.47
C HIS A 186 1.13 -6.88 -23.95
N ASN A 187 0.45 -7.77 -24.66
CA ASN A 187 0.72 -8.03 -26.07
C ASN A 187 0.20 -6.88 -26.95
N VAL A 188 -0.96 -6.31 -26.61
CA VAL A 188 -1.45 -5.08 -27.25
C VAL A 188 -0.52 -3.90 -26.98
N LEU A 189 -0.03 -3.70 -25.74
CA LEU A 189 0.97 -2.68 -25.46
C LEU A 189 2.25 -2.87 -26.30
N LYS A 190 2.71 -4.11 -26.46
CA LYS A 190 3.88 -4.45 -27.27
C LYS A 190 3.62 -4.10 -28.74
N ALA A 191 2.46 -4.46 -29.29
CA ALA A 191 2.06 -4.13 -30.65
C ALA A 191 2.00 -2.61 -30.87
N MET A 192 1.39 -1.86 -29.94
CA MET A 192 1.35 -0.40 -29.98
C MET A 192 2.76 0.21 -30.04
N LYS A 193 3.69 -0.28 -29.22
CA LYS A 193 5.09 0.19 -29.22
C LYS A 193 5.83 -0.17 -30.51
N GLN A 194 5.57 -1.34 -31.09
CA GLN A 194 6.14 -1.74 -32.38
C GLN A 194 5.66 -0.85 -33.52
N LEU A 195 4.43 -0.36 -33.45
CA LEU A 195 3.88 0.65 -34.37
C LEU A 195 4.36 2.08 -34.06
N GLY A 196 5.33 2.26 -33.16
CA GLY A 196 5.90 3.58 -32.83
C GLY A 196 5.05 4.44 -31.90
N LEU A 197 3.95 3.92 -31.35
CA LEU A 197 3.06 4.69 -30.47
C LEU A 197 3.70 4.96 -29.10
N LYS A 198 3.48 6.18 -28.58
CA LYS A 198 3.87 6.57 -27.22
C LYS A 198 2.85 6.04 -26.20
N ALA A 199 2.88 4.73 -26.00
CA ALA A 199 1.96 3.99 -25.14
C ALA A 199 2.61 3.52 -23.81
N ARG A 200 1.87 3.63 -22.71
CA ARG A 200 2.26 3.10 -21.39
C ARG A 200 1.05 2.60 -20.62
N ILE A 201 1.25 1.61 -19.75
CA ILE A 201 0.23 1.24 -18.76
C ILE A 201 0.15 2.37 -17.74
N ASP A 202 -1.06 2.89 -17.55
CA ASP A 202 -1.36 3.94 -16.57
C ASP A 202 -2.05 3.38 -15.33
N ARG A 203 -2.88 2.36 -15.50
CA ARG A 203 -3.57 1.66 -14.41
C ARG A 203 -3.62 0.16 -14.66
N LEU A 204 -3.46 -0.63 -13.60
CA LEU A 204 -3.69 -2.08 -13.62
C LEU A 204 -4.86 -2.39 -12.69
N GLY A 205 -5.70 -3.32 -13.11
CA GLY A 205 -6.69 -3.94 -12.24
C GLY A 205 -6.10 -5.14 -11.50
N ASP A 206 -6.97 -5.84 -10.77
CA ASP A 206 -6.66 -7.13 -10.17
C ASP A 206 -7.62 -8.19 -10.74
N PRO A 207 -7.11 -9.24 -11.42
CA PRO A 207 -5.71 -9.50 -11.77
C PRO A 207 -5.12 -8.54 -12.84
N PRO A 208 -3.80 -8.23 -12.78
CA PRO A 208 -3.17 -7.24 -13.68
C PRO A 208 -3.23 -7.51 -15.18
N HIS A 209 -3.42 -8.77 -15.58
CA HIS A 209 -3.45 -9.17 -16.99
C HIS A 209 -4.87 -9.22 -17.57
N LEU A 210 -5.91 -9.18 -16.72
CA LEU A 210 -7.31 -9.24 -17.12
C LEU A 210 -7.93 -7.85 -17.25
N ARG A 211 -7.46 -6.87 -16.48
CA ARG A 211 -7.98 -5.50 -16.51
C ARG A 211 -6.86 -4.48 -16.41
N GLY A 212 -6.92 -3.43 -17.23
CA GLY A 212 -5.91 -2.39 -17.20
C GLY A 212 -6.13 -1.29 -18.23
N HIS A 213 -5.47 -0.15 -18.04
CA HIS A 213 -5.57 1.02 -18.90
C HIS A 213 -4.22 1.30 -19.54
N ILE A 214 -4.21 1.45 -20.86
CA ILE A 214 -3.06 1.92 -21.62
C ILE A 214 -3.33 3.37 -22.04
N LEU A 215 -2.48 4.27 -21.56
CA LEU A 215 -2.46 5.66 -22.01
C LEU A 215 -1.60 5.77 -23.27
N VAL A 216 -2.16 6.36 -24.32
CA VAL A 216 -1.50 6.56 -25.60
C VAL A 216 -1.47 8.06 -25.92
N LYS A 217 -0.27 8.63 -25.96
CA LYS A 217 -0.08 10.06 -26.28
C LYS A 217 -0.05 10.25 -27.80
N MET A 218 -0.85 11.20 -28.29
CA MET A 218 -0.92 11.57 -29.70
C MET A 218 0.12 12.67 -30.00
N PRO A 219 0.63 12.78 -31.23
CA PRO A 219 1.65 13.78 -31.61
C PRO A 219 1.05 15.18 -31.82
N ILE A 220 0.11 15.59 -30.97
CA ILE A 220 -0.57 16.89 -31.03
C ILE A 220 -0.14 17.72 -29.83
N LYS A 221 0.09 19.03 -30.02
CA LYS A 221 0.50 19.94 -28.95
C LYS A 221 -0.56 19.97 -27.83
N GLY A 222 -0.09 19.91 -26.58
CA GLY A 222 -0.93 19.92 -25.39
C GLY A 222 -1.31 18.52 -24.92
N ARG A 223 -2.29 18.43 -24.00
CA ARG A 223 -2.81 17.14 -23.54
C ARG A 223 -3.75 16.56 -24.60
N ALA A 224 -3.20 15.72 -25.48
CA ALA A 224 -3.91 14.96 -26.49
C ALA A 224 -3.56 13.48 -26.35
N GLN A 225 -4.43 12.72 -25.71
CA GLN A 225 -4.17 11.33 -25.38
C GLN A 225 -5.46 10.54 -25.33
N PHE A 226 -5.34 9.26 -25.65
CA PHE A 226 -6.41 8.28 -25.50
C PHE A 226 -6.06 7.29 -24.39
N VAL A 227 -7.09 6.74 -23.76
CA VAL A 227 -6.99 5.64 -22.81
C VAL A 227 -7.68 4.43 -23.43
N ALA A 228 -6.90 3.40 -23.75
CA ALA A 228 -7.40 2.09 -24.12
C ALA A 228 -7.61 1.26 -22.85
N MET A 229 -8.86 1.00 -22.51
CA MET A 229 -9.28 0.26 -21.32
C MET A 229 -9.54 -1.19 -21.72
N ALA A 230 -8.77 -2.12 -21.14
CA ALA A 230 -8.97 -3.56 -21.27
C ALA A 230 -9.76 -4.07 -20.07
N GLU A 231 -10.77 -4.90 -20.34
CA GLU A 231 -11.53 -5.60 -19.32
C GLU A 231 -11.91 -7.01 -19.80
N ARG A 232 -11.56 -8.01 -19.01
CA ARG A 232 -12.04 -9.38 -19.15
C ARG A 232 -12.89 -9.72 -17.94
N ASP A 233 -14.16 -10.00 -18.17
CA ASP A 233 -15.09 -10.40 -17.12
C ASP A 233 -14.85 -11.85 -16.67
N ASP A 234 -14.52 -12.73 -17.63
CA ASP A 234 -14.30 -14.16 -17.44
C ASP A 234 -13.05 -14.60 -18.24
N PRO A 235 -12.09 -15.34 -17.66
CA PRO A 235 -10.94 -15.91 -18.38
C PRO A 235 -11.27 -16.57 -19.72
N ALA A 236 -12.44 -17.22 -19.85
CA ALA A 236 -12.90 -17.88 -21.07
C ALA A 236 -13.33 -16.91 -22.18
N ASN A 237 -13.66 -15.67 -21.84
CA ASN A 237 -14.08 -14.64 -22.78
C ASN A 237 -12.88 -13.86 -23.34
N PRO A 238 -12.97 -13.35 -24.60
CA PRO A 238 -11.97 -12.44 -25.12
C PRO A 238 -11.94 -11.15 -24.29
N ILE A 239 -10.76 -10.52 -24.21
CA ILE A 239 -10.64 -9.22 -23.56
C ILE A 239 -11.44 -8.19 -24.38
N ARG A 240 -12.23 -7.37 -23.70
CA ARG A 240 -12.94 -6.25 -24.32
C ARG A 240 -12.08 -5.00 -24.20
N TRP A 241 -11.98 -4.27 -25.30
CA TRP A 241 -11.25 -3.01 -25.36
C TRP A 241 -12.22 -1.85 -25.59
N ARG A 242 -12.13 -0.83 -24.75
CA ARG A 242 -12.80 0.46 -24.93
C ARG A 242 -11.76 1.55 -25.11
N LEU A 243 -11.92 2.39 -26.12
CA LEU A 243 -11.04 3.54 -26.34
C LEU A 243 -11.74 4.82 -25.91
N VAL A 244 -11.12 5.60 -25.04
CA VAL A 244 -11.68 6.84 -24.47
C VAL A 244 -10.73 7.99 -24.69
N TRP A 245 -11.25 9.18 -25.04
CA TRP A 245 -10.48 10.42 -25.07
C TRP A 245 -10.22 10.91 -23.64
N ASP A 246 -8.95 11.09 -23.27
CA ASP A 246 -8.53 11.64 -21.96
C ASP A 246 -7.94 13.05 -22.10
N GLY A 247 -8.50 13.82 -23.04
CA GLY A 247 -8.31 15.25 -23.11
C GLY A 247 -9.53 16.00 -22.57
N ASN A 248 -9.41 17.32 -22.48
CA ASN A 248 -10.52 18.18 -22.04
C ASN A 248 -11.67 18.17 -23.08
N GLU A 249 -12.91 18.30 -22.63
CA GLU A 249 -14.12 18.43 -23.46
C GLU A 249 -14.39 19.87 -23.95
N SER A 250 -13.60 20.86 -23.49
CA SER A 250 -13.64 22.23 -24.01
C SER A 250 -13.52 22.30 -25.55
N LYS A 251 -13.97 23.41 -26.16
CA LYS A 251 -13.83 23.65 -27.61
C LYS A 251 -12.40 23.44 -28.14
N ALA A 252 -11.39 23.87 -27.37
CA ALA A 252 -9.99 23.64 -27.72
C ALA A 252 -9.60 22.16 -27.62
N GLY A 253 -10.14 21.44 -26.64
CA GLY A 253 -9.97 20.00 -26.48
C GLY A 253 -10.63 19.18 -27.59
N LEU A 254 -11.86 19.52 -28.00
CA LEU A 254 -12.53 18.92 -29.16
C LEU A 254 -11.78 19.15 -30.47
N ARG A 255 -11.20 20.35 -30.67
CA ARG A 255 -10.30 20.61 -31.81
C ARG A 255 -9.08 19.70 -31.78
N ARG A 256 -8.47 19.49 -30.61
CA ARG A 256 -7.35 18.54 -30.45
C ARG A 256 -7.78 17.10 -30.66
N HIS A 257 -8.97 16.72 -30.22
CA HIS A 257 -9.53 15.39 -30.48
C HIS A 257 -9.65 15.14 -31.98
N ARG A 258 -10.28 16.06 -32.73
CA ARG A 258 -10.39 15.97 -34.19
C ARG A 258 -9.03 15.93 -34.87
N ALA A 259 -8.09 16.78 -34.44
CA ALA A 259 -6.72 16.77 -34.96
C ALA A 259 -5.99 15.46 -34.68
N ALA A 260 -6.18 14.88 -33.49
CA ALA A 260 -5.59 13.60 -33.11
C ALA A 260 -6.17 12.44 -33.93
N VAL A 261 -7.49 12.41 -34.14
CA VAL A 261 -8.16 11.39 -34.96
C VAL A 261 -7.66 11.40 -36.41
N ALA A 262 -7.25 12.57 -36.92
CA ALA A 262 -6.70 12.71 -38.27
C ALA A 262 -5.23 12.25 -38.40
N THR A 263 -4.56 11.84 -37.31
CA THR A 263 -3.15 11.44 -37.36
C THR A 263 -2.96 9.98 -37.79
N PRO A 264 -1.84 9.64 -38.47
CA PRO A 264 -1.46 8.25 -38.72
C PRO A 264 -1.35 7.41 -37.44
N GLU A 265 -0.94 8.01 -36.33
CA GLU A 265 -0.83 7.36 -35.02
C GLU A 265 -2.18 6.92 -34.48
N TYR A 266 -3.25 7.66 -34.75
CA TYR A 266 -4.60 7.22 -34.39
C TYR A 266 -5.03 6.02 -35.25
N ALA A 267 -4.71 6.00 -36.54
CA ALA A 267 -4.95 4.84 -37.39
C ALA A 267 -4.16 3.61 -36.91
N ALA A 268 -2.89 3.78 -36.53
CA ALA A 268 -2.05 2.73 -35.97
C ALA A 268 -2.56 2.24 -34.60
N LEU A 269 -3.10 3.15 -33.76
CA LEU A 269 -3.76 2.81 -32.50
C LEU A 269 -4.98 1.92 -32.74
N LEU A 270 -5.84 2.30 -33.68
CA LEU A 270 -6.98 1.47 -34.07
C LEU A 270 -6.53 0.13 -34.65
N ALA A 271 -5.47 0.08 -35.46
CA ALA A 271 -4.92 -1.17 -35.99
C ALA A 271 -4.40 -2.10 -34.88
N ALA A 272 -3.66 -1.57 -33.91
CA ALA A 272 -3.16 -2.32 -32.75
C ALA A 272 -4.28 -2.95 -31.93
N LEU A 273 -5.40 -2.23 -31.78
CA LEU A 273 -6.58 -2.75 -31.13
C LEU A 273 -7.30 -3.74 -32.05
N ARG A 274 -7.47 -3.43 -33.34
CA ARG A 274 -8.35 -4.15 -34.28
C ARG A 274 -7.99 -5.61 -34.48
N HIS A 275 -6.74 -5.97 -34.27
CA HIS A 275 -6.36 -7.37 -34.25
C HIS A 275 -7.08 -8.19 -33.17
N GLY A 276 -7.52 -7.58 -32.05
CA GLY A 276 -8.30 -8.22 -30.97
C GLY A 276 -9.77 -7.83 -30.86
N LEU A 277 -10.34 -7.18 -31.88
CA LEU A 277 -11.64 -6.52 -31.81
C LEU A 277 -12.70 -7.20 -32.69
N ALA A 278 -13.01 -8.47 -32.45
CA ALA A 278 -14.28 -9.01 -32.97
C ALA A 278 -15.52 -8.35 -32.30
N HIS A 279 -15.36 -7.62 -31.18
CA HIS A 279 -16.45 -6.98 -30.45
C HIS A 279 -16.08 -5.60 -29.88
N ILE A 280 -15.88 -4.58 -30.72
CA ILE A 280 -16.12 -3.20 -30.26
C ILE A 280 -17.64 -3.01 -30.26
N GLN A 281 -18.25 -2.86 -29.09
CA GLN A 281 -19.56 -2.22 -29.03
C GLN A 281 -19.42 -0.81 -29.60
N GLY A 282 -20.12 -0.58 -30.71
CA GLY A 282 -20.14 0.68 -31.42
C GLY A 282 -20.75 1.79 -30.58
N GLU A 283 -19.91 2.50 -29.85
CA GLU A 283 -20.16 3.90 -29.47
C GLU A 283 -18.98 4.75 -29.92
N LEU A 284 -18.73 4.69 -31.23
CA LEU A 284 -18.10 5.77 -31.99
C LEU A 284 -19.05 6.11 -33.15
N ALA A 285 -20.33 6.31 -32.84
CA ALA A 285 -21.26 7.00 -33.70
C ALA A 285 -21.28 8.48 -33.27
N LEU A 286 -20.55 9.30 -34.02
CA LEU A 286 -20.82 10.71 -34.32
C LEU A 286 -21.61 11.52 -33.27
N SER A 287 -20.89 12.41 -32.57
CA SER A 287 -21.39 13.75 -32.25
C SER A 287 -20.24 14.78 -32.41
#